data_AF-A0A1Q6QGJ0-F1
#
_entry.id   AF-A0A1Q6QGJ0-F1
#
_cell.length_a   1.000
_cell.length_b   1.000
_cell.length_c   1.000
_cell.angle_alpha   90.00
_cell.angle_beta   90.00
_cell.angle_gamma   90.00
#
_symmetry.space_group_name_H-M   'P 1'
#
loop_
_entity.id
_entity.type
_entity.pdbx_description
1 polymer ?
#
loop_
_entity_poly.entity_id
_entity_poly.type
_entity_poly.pdbx_seq_one_letter_code
_entity_poly.pdbx_strand_id
1 'polypeptide(L)'
;MEADKTAYDEIYLEDVIDLHTLLFIKLTEITEYDLCSMIDVYMQHSEIRRKMDVGNWSALNKGYKQLKNSIDFSLCAPRKEAIECDRILLNWISQMYVRLQWKYCIASAEISRAIPSALLMRLYDPLHETSYNNACEKLYRKYLTGLQLL
;
A
#
# COMPACT_ATOMS: atom_id res chain seq x y z
N MET A 1 6.99 3.53 -29.18
CA MET A 1 6.28 3.40 -27.90
C MET A 1 7.32 2.97 -26.89
N GLU A 2 7.83 3.92 -26.11
CA GLU A 2 8.51 3.55 -24.86
C GLU A 2 7.45 2.80 -24.04
N ALA A 3 7.73 1.56 -23.67
CA ALA A 3 6.87 0.88 -22.71
C ALA A 3 6.80 1.77 -21.47
N ASP A 4 5.61 2.10 -20.99
CA ASP A 4 5.44 2.74 -19.69
C ASP A 4 6.23 1.89 -18.69
N LYS A 5 7.35 2.43 -18.21
CA LYS A 5 8.31 1.69 -17.38
C LYS A 5 7.70 1.51 -16.00
N THR A 6 6.99 0.42 -15.80
CA THR A 6 6.45 -0.02 -14.52
C THR A 6 7.52 -0.69 -13.67
N ALA A 7 7.27 -0.84 -12.37
CA ALA A 7 8.23 -1.43 -11.44
C ALA A 7 8.50 -2.92 -11.70
N TYR A 8 7.50 -3.64 -12.22
CA TYR A 8 7.54 -5.05 -12.58
C TYR A 8 6.42 -5.38 -13.57
N ASP A 9 6.38 -6.61 -14.06
CA ASP A 9 5.39 -7.07 -15.04
C ASP A 9 3.95 -7.05 -14.46
N GLU A 10 2.97 -6.62 -15.25
CA GLU A 10 1.56 -6.53 -14.84
C GLU A 10 0.99 -7.87 -14.36
N ILE A 11 1.53 -9.02 -14.81
CA ILE A 11 1.07 -10.34 -14.37
C ILE A 11 1.12 -10.52 -12.84
N TYR A 12 2.02 -9.81 -12.15
CA TYR A 12 2.15 -9.88 -10.69
C TYR A 12 1.21 -8.91 -9.96
N LEU A 13 0.62 -7.96 -10.67
CA LEU A 13 -0.08 -6.83 -10.06
C LEU A 13 -1.25 -7.28 -9.19
N GLU A 14 -2.11 -8.14 -9.73
CA GLU A 14 -3.31 -8.61 -9.03
C GLU A 14 -2.94 -9.48 -7.81
N ASP A 15 -1.99 -10.40 -7.96
CA ASP A 15 -1.50 -11.24 -6.85
C ASP A 15 -0.93 -10.38 -5.71
N VAL A 16 -0.19 -9.31 -6.04
CA VAL A 16 0.35 -8.39 -5.04
C VAL A 16 -0.78 -7.60 -4.37
N ILE A 17 -1.80 -7.15 -5.11
CA ILE A 17 -2.97 -6.47 -4.55
C ILE A 17 -3.73 -7.39 -3.58
N ASP A 18 -3.99 -8.63 -3.98
CA ASP A 18 -4.71 -9.61 -3.17
C ASP A 18 -3.93 -9.96 -1.89
N LEU A 19 -2.62 -10.11 -2.00
CA LEU A 19 -1.73 -10.35 -0.87
C LEU A 19 -1.77 -9.17 0.13
N HIS A 20 -1.72 -7.93 -0.35
CA HIS A 20 -1.81 -6.74 0.52
C HIS A 20 -3.21 -6.58 1.12
N THR A 21 -4.26 -6.88 0.36
CA THR A 21 -5.63 -6.90 0.85
C THR A 21 -5.76 -7.90 2.00
N LEU A 22 -5.23 -9.10 1.82
CA LEU A 22 -5.22 -10.13 2.86
C LEU A 22 -4.41 -9.70 4.08
N LEU A 23 -3.22 -9.11 3.87
CA LEU A 23 -2.42 -8.57 4.97
C LEU A 23 -3.24 -7.57 5.78
N PHE A 24 -3.86 -6.58 5.13
CA PHE A 24 -4.59 -5.52 5.83
C PHE A 24 -5.80 -6.06 6.59
N ILE A 25 -6.54 -7.02 6.01
CA ILE A 25 -7.60 -7.75 6.73
C ILE A 25 -7.04 -8.44 7.98
N LYS A 26 -5.88 -9.10 7.86
CA LYS A 26 -5.25 -9.78 9.01
C LYS A 26 -4.67 -8.83 10.06
N LEU A 27 -4.40 -7.58 9.70
CA LEU A 27 -4.01 -6.56 10.68
C LEU A 27 -5.20 -6.06 11.51
N THR A 28 -6.44 -6.14 11.01
CA THR A 28 -7.64 -5.75 11.80
C THR A 28 -7.90 -6.70 12.97
N GLU A 29 -7.35 -7.91 12.93
CA GLU A 29 -7.43 -8.89 14.02
C GLU A 29 -6.49 -8.53 15.19
N ILE A 30 -5.54 -7.61 14.99
CA ILE A 30 -4.60 -7.11 16.00
C ILE A 30 -5.22 -5.88 16.66
N THR A 31 -5.35 -5.89 17.99
CA THR A 31 -6.14 -4.88 18.71
C THR A 31 -5.30 -3.94 19.57
N GLU A 32 -4.01 -4.24 19.69
CA GLU A 32 -3.02 -3.52 20.47
C GLU A 32 -2.56 -2.22 19.78
N TYR A 33 -2.57 -2.21 18.45
CA TYR A 33 -2.02 -1.14 17.62
C TYR A 33 -3.06 -0.52 16.71
N ASP A 34 -2.83 0.72 16.31
CA ASP A 34 -3.63 1.41 15.30
C ASP A 34 -3.42 0.78 13.91
N LEU A 35 -4.52 0.52 13.20
CA LEU A 35 -4.48 -0.13 11.88
C LEU A 35 -3.73 0.69 10.84
N CYS A 36 -3.99 2.00 10.78
CA CYS A 36 -3.31 2.89 9.84
C CYS A 36 -1.82 2.92 10.14
N SER A 37 -1.45 2.98 11.43
CA SER A 37 -0.06 2.91 11.85
C SER A 37 0.63 1.60 11.46
N MET A 38 -0.03 0.45 11.61
CA MET A 38 0.54 -0.83 11.18
C MET A 38 0.78 -0.87 9.66
N ILE A 39 -0.17 -0.35 8.87
CA ILE A 39 -0.05 -0.26 7.42
C ILE A 39 1.11 0.68 7.05
N ASP A 40 1.19 1.86 7.65
CA ASP A 40 2.23 2.84 7.36
C ASP A 40 3.62 2.32 7.76
N VAL A 41 3.76 1.67 8.92
CA VAL A 41 5.02 1.04 9.35
C VAL A 41 5.45 -0.06 8.37
N TYR A 42 4.51 -0.91 7.93
CA TYR A 42 4.79 -1.91 6.90
C TYR A 42 5.31 -1.27 5.62
N MET A 43 4.61 -0.25 5.12
CA MET A 43 4.96 0.44 3.87
C MET A 43 6.31 1.15 3.95
N GLN A 44 6.67 1.69 5.11
CA GLN A 44 7.87 2.51 5.28
C GLN A 44 9.12 1.72 5.70
N HIS A 45 8.95 0.64 6.46
CA HIS A 45 10.07 -0.05 7.12
C HIS A 45 10.24 -1.52 6.72
N SER A 46 9.25 -2.16 6.08
CA SER A 46 9.39 -3.56 5.67
C SER A 46 10.45 -3.73 4.59
N GLU A 47 11.44 -4.58 4.86
CA GLU A 47 12.42 -4.99 3.84
C GLU A 47 11.77 -5.79 2.71
N ILE A 48 10.71 -6.55 3.00
CA ILE A 48 9.99 -7.30 1.98
C ILE A 48 9.28 -6.34 1.05
N ARG A 49 8.56 -5.35 1.60
CA ARG A 49 7.87 -4.33 0.79
C ARG A 49 8.86 -3.56 -0.09
N ARG A 50 9.99 -3.12 0.47
CA ARG A 50 11.06 -2.44 -0.28
C ARG A 50 11.60 -3.29 -1.45
N LYS A 51 11.69 -4.61 -1.29
CA LYS A 51 12.10 -5.54 -2.36
C LYS A 51 11.00 -5.73 -3.41
N MET A 52 9.72 -5.70 -3.01
CA MET A 52 8.60 -5.70 -3.97
C MET A 52 8.61 -4.44 -4.84
N ASP A 53 8.96 -3.28 -4.27
CA ASP A 53 8.99 -2.02 -5.01
C ASP A 53 9.94 -2.03 -6.22
N VAL A 54 10.97 -2.88 -6.20
CA VAL A 54 11.94 -3.07 -7.30
C VAL A 54 11.71 -4.37 -8.09
N GLY A 55 10.55 -5.01 -7.92
CA GLY A 55 10.18 -6.19 -8.69
C GLY A 55 10.94 -7.47 -8.32
N ASN A 56 11.46 -7.60 -7.09
CA ASN A 56 12.19 -8.79 -6.69
C ASN A 56 11.26 -10.02 -6.68
N TRP A 57 11.52 -10.99 -7.56
CA TRP A 57 10.69 -12.19 -7.73
C TRP A 57 10.44 -12.96 -6.42
N SER A 58 11.44 -13.07 -5.54
CA SER A 58 11.29 -13.81 -4.27
C SER A 58 10.40 -13.07 -3.28
N ALA A 59 10.42 -11.73 -3.31
CA ALA A 59 9.55 -10.90 -2.50
C ALA A 59 8.11 -10.90 -3.01
N LEU A 60 7.91 -10.83 -4.34
CA LEU A 60 6.58 -10.87 -4.96
C LEU A 60 5.82 -12.19 -4.68
N ASN A 61 6.54 -13.28 -4.46
CA ASN A 61 5.97 -14.61 -4.14
C ASN A 61 5.85 -14.90 -2.62
N LYS A 62 5.95 -13.89 -1.75
CA LYS A 62 5.81 -14.09 -0.29
C LYS A 62 4.35 -14.27 0.11
N GLY A 63 4.12 -15.03 1.18
CA GLY A 63 2.80 -15.18 1.79
C GLY A 63 2.52 -14.11 2.87
N TYR A 64 1.25 -13.91 3.22
CA TYR A 64 0.84 -12.84 4.15
C TYR A 64 1.53 -12.91 5.52
N LYS A 65 1.81 -14.12 6.04
CA LYS A 65 2.52 -14.31 7.31
C LYS A 65 3.94 -13.74 7.25
N GLN A 66 4.61 -13.86 6.11
CA GLN A 66 5.95 -13.32 5.92
C GLN A 66 5.91 -11.79 5.87
N LEU A 67 4.90 -11.21 5.22
CA LEU A 67 4.68 -9.76 5.22
C LEU A 67 4.39 -9.26 6.63
N LYS A 68 3.46 -9.90 7.35
CA LYS A 68 3.14 -9.55 8.75
C LYS A 68 4.38 -9.62 9.65
N ASN A 69 5.21 -10.65 9.51
CA ASN A 69 6.44 -10.80 10.29
C ASN A 69 7.53 -9.78 9.93
N SER A 70 7.39 -9.07 8.81
CA SER A 70 8.30 -7.99 8.42
C SER A 70 7.92 -6.62 8.98
N ILE A 71 6.80 -6.54 9.73
CA ILE A 71 6.34 -5.31 10.39
C ILE A 71 7.05 -5.19 11.73
N ASP A 72 7.72 -4.05 11.95
CA ASP A 72 8.27 -3.71 13.25
C ASP A 72 7.18 -3.09 14.14
N PHE A 73 6.48 -3.94 14.89
CA PHE A 73 5.39 -3.51 15.78
C PHE A 73 5.84 -2.54 16.89
N SER A 74 7.14 -2.43 17.17
CA SER A 74 7.63 -1.45 18.16
C SER A 74 7.51 0.00 17.68
N LEU A 75 7.41 0.21 16.36
CA LEU A 75 7.20 1.52 15.73
C LEU A 75 5.70 1.86 15.57
N CYS A 76 4.81 0.90 15.82
CA CYS A 76 3.37 1.10 15.66
C CYS A 76 2.79 1.91 16.81
N ALA A 77 1.96 2.89 16.48
CA ALA A 77 1.19 3.63 17.47
C ALA A 77 0.19 2.69 18.18
N PRO A 78 0.00 2.85 19.50
CA PRO A 78 -1.01 2.10 20.24
C PRO A 78 -2.41 2.45 19.73
N ARG A 79 -3.32 1.49 19.80
CA ARG A 79 -4.70 1.71 19.38
C ARG A 79 -5.36 2.78 20.25
N LYS A 80 -5.88 3.83 19.61
CA LYS A 80 -6.66 4.88 20.29
C LYS A 80 -8.15 4.57 20.27
N GLU A 81 -8.66 4.18 19.11
CA GLU A 81 -10.07 3.92 18.87
C GLU A 81 -10.24 2.71 17.93
N ALA A 82 -11.46 2.17 17.88
CA ALA A 82 -11.80 1.19 16.86
C ALA A 82 -12.03 1.91 15.53
N ILE A 83 -11.31 1.50 14.49
CA ILE A 83 -11.60 1.93 13.12
C ILE A 83 -12.61 0.94 12.55
N GLU A 84 -13.75 1.45 12.12
CA GLU A 84 -14.65 0.69 11.25
C GLU A 84 -14.05 0.68 9.83
N CYS A 85 -13.61 -0.48 9.38
CA CYS A 85 -13.21 -0.70 8.00
C CYS A 85 -13.75 -2.04 7.51
N ASP A 86 -14.32 -2.04 6.31
CA ASP A 86 -14.77 -3.27 5.66
C ASP A 86 -13.72 -3.80 4.68
N ARG A 87 -14.00 -4.97 4.12
CA ARG A 87 -13.12 -5.62 3.14
C ARG A 87 -12.95 -4.79 1.86
N ILE A 88 -13.96 -3.99 1.49
CA ILE A 88 -13.98 -3.23 0.24
C ILE A 88 -13.03 -2.04 0.37
N LEU A 89 -13.09 -1.30 1.47
CA LEU A 89 -12.18 -0.22 1.80
C LEU A 89 -10.73 -0.71 1.84
N LEU A 90 -10.45 -1.84 2.52
CA LEU A 90 -9.10 -2.38 2.61
C LEU A 90 -8.56 -2.86 1.26
N ASN A 91 -9.41 -3.43 0.41
CA ASN A 91 -9.02 -3.75 -0.96
C ASN A 91 -8.70 -2.47 -1.75
N TRP A 92 -9.53 -1.44 -1.64
CA TRP A 92 -9.29 -0.16 -2.33
C TRP A 92 -7.98 0.50 -1.89
N ILE A 93 -7.66 0.50 -0.59
CA ILE A 93 -6.38 1.00 -0.07
C ILE A 93 -5.20 0.20 -0.67
N SER A 94 -5.34 -1.13 -0.75
CA SER A 94 -4.34 -2.00 -1.36
C SER A 94 -4.15 -1.67 -2.85
N GLN A 95 -5.25 -1.50 -3.59
CA GLN A 95 -5.24 -1.08 -4.99
C GLN A 95 -4.46 0.24 -5.16
N MET A 96 -4.74 1.25 -4.32
CA MET A 96 -4.06 2.54 -4.41
C MET A 96 -2.56 2.41 -4.13
N TYR A 97 -2.17 1.78 -3.02
CA TYR A 97 -0.75 1.68 -2.67
C TYR A 97 0.06 0.83 -3.65
N VAL A 98 -0.49 -0.28 -4.13
CA VAL A 98 0.22 -1.15 -5.07
C VAL A 98 0.28 -0.51 -6.45
N ARG A 99 -0.83 0.04 -6.97
CA ARG A 99 -0.84 0.67 -8.30
C ARG A 99 -0.04 1.95 -8.36
N LEU A 100 -0.06 2.79 -7.32
CA LEU A 100 0.78 4.00 -7.27
C LEU A 100 2.25 3.63 -7.35
N GLN A 101 2.67 2.62 -6.59
CA GLN A 101 4.06 2.13 -6.61
C GLN A 101 4.40 1.54 -7.98
N TRP A 102 3.59 0.61 -8.47
CA TRP A 102 3.84 -0.13 -9.70
C TRP A 102 3.86 0.77 -10.94
N LYS A 103 2.89 1.69 -11.06
CA LYS A 103 2.71 2.56 -12.23
C LYS A 103 3.71 3.71 -12.26
N TYR A 104 4.00 4.32 -11.12
CA TYR A 104 4.84 5.52 -11.04
C TYR A 104 6.26 5.25 -10.55
N CYS A 105 6.62 3.99 -10.25
CA CYS A 105 7.95 3.59 -9.76
C CYS A 105 8.43 4.37 -8.52
N ILE A 106 7.49 4.78 -7.66
CA ILE A 106 7.78 5.50 -6.41
C ILE A 106 7.89 4.49 -5.28
N ALA A 107 8.89 4.60 -4.42
CA ALA A 107 9.03 3.73 -3.25
C ALA A 107 7.75 3.77 -2.38
N SER A 108 7.32 2.61 -1.90
CA SER A 108 6.19 2.47 -0.98
C SER A 108 6.31 3.36 0.25
N ALA A 109 7.53 3.53 0.77
CA ALA A 109 7.84 4.41 1.88
C ALA A 109 7.53 5.88 1.57
N GLU A 110 7.89 6.38 0.38
CA GLU A 110 7.60 7.75 -0.01
C GLU A 110 6.10 7.96 -0.25
N ILE A 111 5.42 6.96 -0.85
CA ILE A 111 3.97 7.01 -1.04
C ILE A 111 3.25 7.09 0.31
N SER A 112 3.61 6.24 1.29
CA SER A 112 2.99 6.26 2.62
C SER A 112 3.31 7.55 3.40
N ARG A 113 4.50 8.14 3.23
CA ARG A 113 4.79 9.44 3.86
C ARG A 113 3.98 10.59 3.26
N ALA A 114 3.82 10.62 1.94
CA ALA A 114 3.04 11.65 1.27
C ALA A 114 1.52 11.43 1.40
N ILE A 115 1.09 10.16 1.43
CA ILE A 115 -0.30 9.73 1.54
C ILE A 115 -0.40 8.64 2.62
N PRO A 116 -0.43 9.02 3.91
CA PRO A 116 -0.57 8.06 5.02
C PRO A 116 -1.89 7.29 4.95
N SER A 117 -1.93 6.10 5.54
CA SER A 117 -3.08 5.20 5.43
C SER A 117 -4.38 5.83 5.93
N ALA A 118 -4.31 6.63 7.00
CA ALA A 118 -5.44 7.38 7.53
C ALA A 118 -5.98 8.44 6.54
N LEU A 119 -5.09 9.10 5.79
CA LEU A 119 -5.51 10.04 4.75
C LEU A 119 -6.13 9.27 3.58
N LEU A 120 -5.52 8.15 3.18
CA LEU A 120 -6.03 7.33 2.09
C LEU A 120 -7.44 6.79 2.39
N MET A 121 -7.69 6.35 3.63
CA MET A 121 -9.03 5.96 4.10
C MET A 121 -10.06 7.07 3.91
N ARG A 122 -9.72 8.31 4.28
CA ARG A 122 -10.63 9.47 4.09
C ARG A 122 -10.87 9.83 2.63
N LEU A 123 -9.95 9.44 1.74
CA LEU A 123 -10.06 9.68 0.30
C LEU A 123 -10.84 8.58 -0.42
N TYR A 124 -11.27 7.52 0.27
CA TYR A 124 -12.11 6.47 -0.30
C TYR A 124 -13.44 7.03 -0.81
N ASP A 125 -14.24 7.66 0.06
CA ASP A 125 -15.57 8.19 -0.32
C ASP A 125 -15.55 9.03 -1.61
N PRO A 126 -14.68 10.06 -1.75
CA PRO A 126 -14.66 10.89 -2.96
C PRO A 126 -14.04 10.24 -4.20
N LEU A 127 -13.38 9.09 -4.10
CA LEU A 127 -12.61 8.51 -5.21
C LEU A 127 -12.98 7.07 -5.59
N HIS A 128 -13.65 6.31 -4.71
CA HIS A 128 -13.89 4.87 -4.91
C HIS A 128 -14.83 4.56 -6.07
N GLU A 129 -15.72 5.48 -6.44
CA GLU A 129 -16.60 5.35 -7.61
C GLU A 129 -15.86 5.60 -8.94
N THR A 130 -14.65 6.16 -8.89
CA THR A 130 -13.82 6.34 -10.09
C THR A 130 -13.05 5.06 -10.40
N SER A 131 -12.63 4.90 -11.67
CA SER A 131 -11.72 3.80 -12.01
C SER A 131 -10.41 3.90 -11.21
N TYR A 132 -9.80 2.76 -10.88
CA TYR A 132 -8.54 2.74 -10.14
C TYR A 132 -7.44 3.57 -10.80
N ASN A 133 -7.38 3.58 -12.13
CA ASN A 133 -6.43 4.40 -12.89
C ASN A 133 -6.67 5.90 -12.67
N ASN A 134 -7.93 6.34 -12.70
CA ASN A 134 -8.29 7.74 -12.46
C ASN A 134 -8.02 8.15 -11.01
N ALA A 135 -8.34 7.29 -10.04
CA ALA A 135 -8.02 7.53 -8.64
C ALA A 135 -6.51 7.68 -8.42
N CYS A 136 -5.71 6.74 -8.95
CA CYS A 136 -4.25 6.78 -8.87
C CYS A 136 -3.68 8.05 -9.51
N GLU A 137 -4.17 8.45 -10.69
CA GLU A 137 -3.69 9.65 -11.35
C GLU A 137 -4.00 10.93 -10.55
N LYS A 138 -5.21 11.02 -9.96
CA LYS A 138 -5.57 12.15 -9.09
C LYS A 138 -4.68 12.22 -7.86
N LEU A 139 -4.42 11.08 -7.22
CA LEU A 139 -3.53 10.99 -6.05
C LEU A 139 -2.10 11.37 -6.42
N TYR A 140 -1.58 10.83 -7.52
CA TYR A 140 -0.24 11.14 -8.03
C TYR A 140 -0.08 12.64 -8.30
N ARG A 141 -1.00 13.23 -9.08
CA ARG A 141 -0.96 14.65 -9.43
C ARG A 141 -0.99 15.57 -8.20
N LYS A 142 -1.79 15.20 -7.19
CA LYS A 142 -2.01 16.03 -5.99
C LYS A 142 -0.91 15.90 -4.95
N TYR A 143 -0.32 14.72 -4.77
CA TYR A 143 0.57 14.44 -3.63
C TYR A 143 1.98 13.99 -4.02
N LEU A 144 2.22 13.51 -5.24
CA LEU A 144 3.45 12.78 -5.58
C LEU A 144 4.25 13.38 -6.75
N THR A 145 3.75 14.42 -7.43
CA THR A 145 4.39 15.05 -8.61
C THR A 145 5.75 15.69 -8.34
N GLY A 146 6.14 15.89 -7.08
CA GLY A 146 7.45 16.42 -6.66
C GLY A 146 8.46 15.38 -6.18
N LEU A 147 8.10 14.10 -6.14
CA LEU A 147 8.99 13.03 -5.68
C LEU A 147 9.80 12.49 -6.87
N GLN A 148 11.14 12.58 -6.80
CA GLN A 148 12.03 12.06 -7.83
C GLN A 148 11.95 10.52 -7.89
N LEU A 149 12.04 9.99 -9.12
CA LEU A 149 12.07 8.55 -9.42
C LEU A 149 13.32 7.87 -8.82
N LEU A 150 13.16 6.64 -8.33
CA LEU A 150 14.26 5.74 -7.89
C LEU A 150 15.22 5.40 -9.03
#